data_AF-A0A7K3M9F8-F1
#
_entry.id   AF-A0A7K3M9F8-F1
#
_cell.length_a   1.000
_cell.length_b   1.000
_cell.length_c   1.000
_cell.angle_alpha   90.00
_cell.angle_beta   90.00
_cell.angle_gamma   90.00
#
_symmetry.space_group_name_H-M   'P 1'
#
loop_
_entity.id
_entity.type
_entity.pdbx_description
1 polymer ?
#
loop_
_entity_poly.entity_id
_entity_poly.type
_entity_poly.pdbx_seq_one_letter_code
_entity_poly.pdbx_strand_id
1 'polypeptide(L)'
;MTHQPPRDCPVCADVLNVTRLACDGCGTELSGRFTSCAYCSLSIQDRKILSVFLASRGNMKEFARELGVSYPTARIRYAELLGRLDIEEVGGLEVTMEPVDREDVLRRLAAGELDLDEATDLLR
;
A
#
# COMPACT_ATOMS: atom_id res chain seq x y z
N MET A 1 18.30 -21.08 -1.14
CA MET A 1 17.51 -19.92 -0.72
C MET A 1 16.81 -19.36 -1.94
N THR A 2 15.54 -18.98 -1.83
CA THR A 2 14.76 -18.36 -2.91
C THR A 2 14.92 -16.85 -2.86
N HIS A 3 15.24 -16.24 -4.00
CA HIS A 3 15.38 -14.80 -4.14
C HIS A 3 14.30 -14.27 -5.06
N GLN A 4 13.77 -13.09 -4.73
CA GLN A 4 12.81 -12.42 -5.58
C GLN A 4 13.56 -11.65 -6.67
N PRO A 5 13.18 -11.79 -7.94
CA PRO A 5 13.81 -11.02 -9.00
C PRO A 5 13.58 -9.52 -8.76
N PRO A 6 14.59 -8.66 -8.98
CA PRO A 6 14.40 -7.22 -8.93
C PRO A 6 13.42 -6.79 -10.03
N ARG A 7 12.56 -5.82 -9.72
CA ARG A 7 11.66 -5.22 -10.71
C ARG A 7 12.42 -4.30 -11.65
N ASP A 8 13.25 -3.42 -11.09
CA ASP A 8 13.91 -2.36 -11.85
C ASP A 8 15.35 -2.77 -12.20
N CYS A 9 15.79 -2.36 -13.40
CA CYS A 9 17.13 -2.58 -13.88
C CYS A 9 18.11 -1.71 -13.08
N PRO A 10 19.15 -2.26 -12.43
CA PRO A 10 20.10 -1.48 -11.64
C PRO A 10 21.00 -0.57 -12.50
N VAL A 11 20.90 -0.65 -13.83
CA VAL A 11 21.68 0.15 -14.79
C VAL A 11 20.88 1.33 -15.33
N CYS A 12 19.62 1.11 -15.74
CA CYS A 12 18.80 2.13 -16.41
C CYS A 12 17.46 2.43 -15.71
N ALA A 13 17.15 1.75 -14.61
CA ALA A 13 15.87 1.83 -13.89
C ALA A 13 14.62 1.39 -14.68
N ASP A 14 14.75 0.88 -15.91
CA ASP A 14 13.63 0.27 -16.64
C ASP A 14 13.15 -1.03 -15.98
N VAL A 15 11.89 -1.38 -16.22
CA VAL A 15 11.29 -2.63 -15.71
C VAL A 15 11.90 -3.86 -16.40
N LEU A 16 12.42 -4.78 -15.59
CA LEU A 16 12.95 -6.07 -16.02
C LEU A 16 11.82 -7.03 -16.41
N ASN A 17 12.04 -7.80 -17.47
CA ASN A 17 11.13 -8.85 -17.91
C ASN A 17 11.64 -10.22 -17.45
N VAL A 18 10.72 -11.10 -17.05
CA VAL A 18 11.07 -12.50 -16.81
C VAL A 18 11.24 -13.17 -18.17
N THR A 19 12.38 -13.83 -18.41
CA THR A 19 12.68 -14.43 -19.71
C THR A 19 12.62 -15.95 -19.74
N ARG A 20 12.64 -16.59 -18.56
CA ARG A 20 12.59 -18.04 -18.43
C ARG A 20 11.83 -18.44 -17.16
N LEU A 21 10.99 -19.46 -17.29
CA LEU A 21 10.28 -20.14 -16.20
C LEU A 21 10.58 -21.63 -16.26
N ALA A 22 10.71 -22.28 -15.10
CA ALA A 22 10.92 -23.72 -14.99
C ALA A 22 9.86 -24.31 -14.06
N CYS A 23 9.32 -25.48 -14.43
CA CYS A 23 8.38 -26.23 -13.60
C CYS A 23 9.10 -27.35 -12.84
N ASP A 24 9.12 -27.29 -11.52
CA ASP A 24 9.75 -28.32 -10.68
C ASP A 24 9.03 -29.68 -10.73
N GLY A 25 7.74 -29.70 -11.08
CA GLY A 25 6.93 -30.93 -11.12
C GLY A 25 7.13 -31.79 -12.36
N CYS A 26 7.35 -31.18 -13.53
CA CYS A 26 7.47 -31.89 -14.80
C CYS A 26 8.71 -31.52 -15.64
N GLY A 27 9.54 -30.60 -15.15
CA GLY A 27 10.77 -30.17 -15.84
C GLY A 27 10.56 -29.30 -17.08
N THR A 28 9.33 -28.88 -17.38
CA THR A 28 9.06 -28.00 -18.53
C THR A 28 9.72 -26.64 -18.32
N GLU A 29 10.47 -26.19 -19.33
CA GLU A 29 11.00 -24.83 -19.41
C GLU A 29 10.22 -24.00 -20.43
N LEU A 30 9.81 -22.80 -20.04
CA LEU A 30 9.20 -21.81 -20.93
C LEU A 30 10.17 -20.66 -21.11
N SER A 31 10.42 -20.27 -22.37
CA SER A 31 11.23 -19.11 -22.71
C SER A 31 10.41 -18.12 -23.54
N GLY A 32 10.58 -16.83 -23.25
CA GLY A 32 9.76 -15.78 -23.85
C GLY A 32 10.01 -14.43 -23.18
N ARG A 33 9.15 -13.45 -23.44
CA ARG A 33 9.07 -12.22 -22.64
C ARG A 33 7.80 -12.29 -21.81
N PHE A 34 7.96 -12.43 -20.50
CA PHE A 34 6.86 -12.48 -19.56
C PHE A 34 6.86 -11.22 -18.70
N THR A 35 5.68 -10.63 -18.55
CA THR A 35 5.47 -9.50 -17.65
C THR A 35 5.65 -9.97 -16.20
N SER A 36 6.36 -9.19 -15.39
CA SER A 36 6.44 -9.44 -13.95
C SER A 36 5.08 -9.18 -13.29
N CYS A 37 4.76 -9.95 -12.26
CA CYS A 37 3.58 -9.68 -11.42
C CYS A 37 3.70 -8.31 -10.72
N ALA A 38 2.64 -7.49 -10.79
CA ALA A 38 2.59 -6.16 -10.18
C ALA A 38 2.77 -6.16 -8.64
N TYR A 39 2.46 -7.27 -7.98
CA TYR A 39 2.69 -7.44 -6.54
C TYR A 39 4.12 -7.89 -6.23
N CYS A 40 4.79 -8.54 -7.19
CA CYS A 40 6.18 -8.97 -7.01
C CYS A 40 7.16 -7.79 -7.02
N SER A 41 6.75 -6.61 -7.48
CA SER A 41 7.53 -5.39 -7.35
C SER A 41 7.47 -4.73 -5.97
N LEU A 42 6.54 -5.14 -5.11
CA LEU A 42 6.38 -4.52 -3.81
C LEU A 42 7.58 -4.78 -2.90
N SER A 43 8.05 -3.71 -2.25
CA SER A 43 9.06 -3.81 -1.20
C SER A 43 8.57 -4.70 -0.05
N ILE A 44 9.47 -5.12 0.84
CA ILE A 44 9.09 -5.87 2.05
C ILE A 44 8.12 -5.05 2.89
N GLN A 45 8.32 -3.73 2.97
CA GLN A 45 7.44 -2.82 3.71
C GLN A 45 6.06 -2.73 3.05
N ASP A 46 5.99 -2.54 1.74
CA ASP A 46 4.72 -2.47 1.00
C ASP A 46 3.91 -3.76 1.13
N ARG A 47 4.58 -4.91 1.08
CA ARG A 47 3.92 -6.20 1.30
C ARG A 47 3.34 -6.31 2.70
N LYS A 48 4.07 -5.84 3.73
CA LYS A 48 3.55 -5.80 5.10
C LYS A 48 2.32 -4.90 5.20
N ILE A 49 2.37 -3.71 4.60
CA ILE A 49 1.23 -2.78 4.55
C ILE A 49 0.03 -3.45 3.87
N LEU A 50 0.24 -4.06 2.70
CA LEU A 50 -0.82 -4.79 1.99
C LEU A 50 -1.40 -5.93 2.84
N SER A 51 -0.57 -6.73 3.49
CA SER A 51 -1.03 -7.82 4.36
C SER A 51 -1.88 -7.32 5.53
N VAL A 52 -1.48 -6.20 6.15
CA VAL A 52 -2.23 -5.58 7.25
C VAL A 52 -3.57 -5.05 6.74
N PHE A 53 -3.59 -4.38 5.58
CA PHE A 53 -4.83 -3.91 4.97
C PHE A 53 -5.82 -5.05 4.66
N LEU A 54 -5.31 -6.16 4.11
CA LEU A 54 -6.11 -7.35 3.82
C LEU A 54 -6.61 -8.02 5.11
N ALA A 55 -5.78 -8.11 6.16
CA ALA A 55 -6.17 -8.65 7.46
C ALA A 55 -7.28 -7.80 8.12
N SER A 56 -7.18 -6.48 7.99
CA SER A 56 -8.21 -5.52 8.39
C SER A 56 -9.46 -5.55 7.50
N ARG A 57 -9.54 -6.44 6.49
CA ARG A 57 -10.66 -6.55 5.52
C ARG A 57 -11.00 -5.24 4.82
N GLY A 58 -9.99 -4.39 4.61
CA GLY A 58 -10.15 -3.06 4.02
C GLY A 58 -10.71 -1.99 4.97
N ASN A 59 -10.92 -2.29 6.26
CA ASN A 59 -11.35 -1.30 7.23
C ASN A 59 -10.18 -0.36 7.60
N MET A 60 -10.27 0.90 7.16
CA MET A 60 -9.19 1.89 7.35
C MET A 60 -8.93 2.24 8.83
N LYS A 61 -9.93 2.16 9.72
CA LYS A 61 -9.74 2.40 11.16
C LYS A 61 -8.96 1.25 11.81
N GLU A 62 -9.34 0.02 11.48
CA GLU A 62 -8.63 -1.18 11.95
C GLU A 62 -7.21 -1.24 11.38
N PHE A 63 -7.05 -0.90 10.11
CA PHE A 63 -5.77 -0.81 9.44
C PHE A 63 -4.81 0.19 10.10
N ALA A 64 -5.30 1.41 10.42
CA ALA A 64 -4.51 2.42 11.13
C ALA A 64 -4.06 1.91 12.51
N ARG A 65 -4.99 1.28 13.25
CA ARG A 65 -4.71 0.67 14.55
C ARG A 65 -3.66 -0.45 14.45
N GLU A 66 -3.78 -1.35 13.48
CA GLU A 66 -2.85 -2.46 13.28
C GLU A 66 -1.46 -2.00 12.81
N LEU A 67 -1.40 -0.92 12.02
CA LEU A 67 -0.14 -0.28 11.65
C LEU A 67 0.49 0.54 12.79
N GLY A 68 -0.26 0.85 13.86
CA GLY A 68 0.20 1.68 14.97
C GLY A 68 0.45 3.14 14.56
N VAL A 69 -0.36 3.68 13.64
CA VAL A 69 -0.22 5.05 13.14
C VAL A 69 -1.55 5.80 13.18
N SER A 70 -1.50 7.12 13.10
CA SER A 70 -2.71 7.94 12.97
C SER A 70 -3.48 7.60 11.68
N TYR A 71 -4.79 7.80 11.70
CA TYR A 71 -5.66 7.56 10.54
C TYR A 71 -5.20 8.29 9.26
N PRO A 72 -4.78 9.58 9.30
CA PRO A 72 -4.22 10.25 8.11
C PRO A 72 -2.96 9.56 7.57
N THR A 73 -2.05 9.14 8.46
CA THR A 73 -0.83 8.43 8.08
C THR A 73 -1.14 7.11 7.39
N ALA A 74 -2.12 6.37 7.92
CA ALA A 74 -2.56 5.11 7.32
C ALA A 74 -3.11 5.33 5.91
N ARG A 75 -3.92 6.38 5.70
CA ARG A 75 -4.45 6.74 4.38
C ARG A 75 -3.36 7.11 3.39
N ILE A 76 -2.36 7.91 3.79
CA ILE A 76 -1.23 8.27 2.93
C ILE A 76 -0.46 7.01 2.51
N ARG A 77 -0.14 6.13 3.46
CA ARG A 77 0.56 4.86 3.16
C ARG A 77 -0.25 3.94 2.24
N TYR A 78 -1.56 3.89 2.42
CA TYR A 78 -2.45 3.14 1.54
C TYR A 78 -2.48 3.72 0.13
N ALA A 79 -2.60 5.05 -0.01
CA ALA A 79 -2.57 5.73 -1.30
C ALA A 79 -1.23 5.50 -2.03
N GLU A 80 -0.09 5.62 -1.33
CA GLU A 80 1.23 5.30 -1.90
C GLU A 80 1.31 3.84 -2.39
N LEU A 81 0.75 2.90 -1.63
CA LEU A 81 0.71 1.49 -2.02
C LEU A 81 -0.12 1.30 -3.30
N LEU A 82 -1.26 1.98 -3.43
CA LEU A 82 -2.07 1.94 -4.65
C LEU A 82 -1.33 2.52 -5.85
N GLY A 83 -0.62 3.64 -5.69
CA GLY A 83 0.20 4.23 -6.74
C GLY A 83 1.34 3.33 -7.19
N ARG A 84 2.00 2.63 -6.26
CA ARG A 84 3.03 1.61 -6.59
C ARG A 84 2.47 0.44 -7.39
N LEU A 85 1.19 0.13 -7.21
CA LEU A 85 0.49 -0.96 -7.90
C LEU A 85 -0.20 -0.51 -9.19
N ASP A 86 -0.21 0.80 -9.49
CA ASP A 86 -0.95 1.37 -10.63
C ASP A 86 -2.47 1.05 -10.56
N ILE A 87 -3.03 1.01 -9.33
CA ILE A 87 -4.45 0.65 -9.06
C ILE A 87 -5.31 1.90 -8.84
N GLU A 88 -4.76 3.11 -8.97
CA GLU A 88 -5.41 4.37 -8.58
C GLU A 88 -6.80 4.59 -9.24
N GLU A 89 -7.09 3.99 -10.40
CA GLU A 89 -8.37 4.15 -11.11
C GLU A 89 -9.45 3.08 -10.83
N VAL A 90 -9.11 1.93 -10.21
CA VAL A 90 -10.04 0.77 -10.16
C VAL A 90 -11.16 0.94 -9.11
N GLY A 91 -11.06 1.94 -8.24
CA GLY A 91 -11.96 2.09 -7.09
C GLY A 91 -12.98 3.21 -7.14
N GLY A 92 -12.96 4.12 -8.12
CA GLY A 92 -13.75 5.37 -8.04
C GLY A 92 -13.47 6.19 -6.77
N LEU A 93 -12.43 5.83 -6.01
CA LEU A 93 -11.85 6.61 -4.96
C LEU A 93 -11.00 7.64 -5.68
N GLU A 94 -11.63 8.74 -6.08
CA GLU A 94 -10.91 10.00 -6.01
C GLU A 94 -10.28 10.00 -4.62
N VAL A 95 -8.95 9.87 -4.52
CA VAL A 95 -8.23 10.28 -3.32
C VAL A 95 -8.27 11.81 -3.32
N THR A 96 -9.47 12.39 -3.35
CA THR A 96 -9.69 13.65 -2.69
C THR A 96 -9.32 13.35 -1.25
N MET A 97 -8.18 13.90 -0.82
CA MET A 97 -8.08 14.29 0.58
C MET A 97 -9.35 15.09 0.84
N GLU A 98 -10.39 14.45 1.38
CA GLU A 98 -11.48 15.22 1.97
C GLU A 98 -10.76 16.14 2.95
N PRO A 99 -10.88 17.47 2.76
CA PRO A 99 -10.21 18.41 3.64
C PRO A 99 -10.62 18.01 5.04
N VAL A 100 -9.64 17.82 5.92
CA VAL A 100 -9.92 17.46 7.30
C VAL A 100 -10.98 18.44 7.80
N ASP A 101 -12.18 17.92 8.07
CA ASP A 101 -13.28 18.75 8.56
C ASP A 101 -12.88 19.20 9.95
N ARG A 102 -12.29 20.40 10.01
CA ARG A 102 -11.82 21.00 11.25
C ARG A 102 -12.95 21.07 12.27
N GLU A 103 -14.18 21.22 11.81
CA GLU A 103 -15.36 21.30 12.67
C GLU A 103 -15.69 19.95 13.31
N ASP A 104 -15.49 18.83 12.59
CA ASP A 104 -15.62 17.48 13.15
C ASP A 104 -14.52 17.16 14.17
N VAL A 105 -13.27 17.54 13.87
CA VAL A 105 -12.14 17.34 14.81
C VAL A 105 -12.38 18.11 16.11
N LEU A 106 -12.81 19.38 16.02
CA LEU A 106 -13.13 20.19 17.19
C LEU A 106 -14.34 19.66 17.95
N ARG A 107 -15.35 19.13 17.26
CA ARG A 107 -16.54 18.51 17.90
C ARG A 107 -16.17 17.27 18.70
N ARG A 108 -15.29 16.42 18.14
CA ARG A 108 -14.81 15.19 18.79
C ARG A 108 -13.86 15.48 19.96
N LEU A 109 -13.04 16.52 19.85
CA LEU A 109 -12.26 17.05 20.99
C LEU A 109 -13.18 17.57 22.10
N ALA A 110 -14.22 18.33 21.76
CA ALA A 110 -15.20 18.84 22.72
C ALA A 110 -16.03 17.72 23.39
N ALA A 111 -16.29 16.64 22.67
CA ALA A 111 -16.97 15.45 23.19
C ALA A 111 -16.05 14.54 24.04
N GLY A 112 -14.74 14.80 24.08
CA GLY A 112 -13.76 13.97 24.79
C GLY A 112 -13.42 12.65 24.08
N GLU A 113 -13.76 12.53 22.80
CA GLU A 113 -13.49 11.36 21.96
C GLU A 113 -12.10 11.41 21.29
N LEU A 114 -11.42 12.56 21.38
CA LEU A 114 -10.05 12.81 20.95
C LEU A 114 -9.33 13.56 22.07
N ASP A 115 -8.05 13.25 22.27
CA ASP A 115 -7.21 14.08 23.11
C ASP A 115 -6.65 15.30 22.34
N LEU A 116 -6.04 16.23 23.08
CA LEU A 116 -5.52 17.49 22.55
C LEU A 116 -4.39 17.26 21.52
N ASP A 117 -3.56 16.24 21.73
CA ASP A 117 -2.41 15.95 20.88
C ASP A 117 -2.88 15.30 19.57
N GLU A 118 -3.84 14.37 19.65
CA GLU A 118 -4.51 13.75 18.50
C GLU A 118 -5.26 14.78 17.65
N ALA A 119 -5.97 15.71 18.28
CA ALA A 119 -6.67 16.80 17.57
C ALA A 119 -5.68 17.76 16.88
N THR A 120 -4.53 18.03 17.50
CA THR A 120 -3.51 18.93 16.94
C THR A 120 -2.84 18.31 15.72
N ASP A 121 -2.56 17.01 15.73
CA ASP A 121 -1.96 16.31 14.58
C ASP A 121 -2.94 16.14 13.41
N LEU A 122 -4.24 16.08 13.67
CA LEU A 122 -5.27 16.05 12.63
C LEU A 122 -5.46 17.42 11.94
N LEU A 123 -5.18 18.53 12.63
CA LEU A 123 -5.43 19.89 12.14
C LEU A 123 -4.23 20.57 11.45
N ARG A 124 -3.07 19.91 11.44
CA ARG A 124 -1.87 20.33 10.70
C ARG A 124 -1.97 20.03 9.21
#